data_AF-A0AAN9EF25-F1
#
_entry.id   AF-A0AAN9EF25-F1
#
_cell.length_a   1.000
_cell.length_b   1.000
_cell.length_c   1.000
_cell.angle_alpha   90.00
_cell.angle_beta   90.00
_cell.angle_gamma   90.00
#
_symmetry.space_group_name_H-M   'P 1'
#
loop_
_entity.id
_entity.type
_entity.pdbx_description
1 polymer ?
#
loop_
_entity_poly.entity_id
_entity_poly.type
_entity_poly.pdbx_seq_one_letter_code
_entity_poly.pdbx_strand_id
1 'polypeptide(L)' 'MGDREWEDECRTPRMMQNQIPAMFICPPPPPRKKPVAVKRRQPPKEGYFHPPDLDSLFGVPARKKEACA' A
#
# COMPACT_ATOMS: atom_id res chain seq x y z
N MET A 1 -7.74 -9.53 -41.52
CA MET A 1 -6.32 -9.22 -41.83
C MET A 1 -6.10 -7.81 -41.30
N GLY A 2 -5.86 -7.64 -39.99
CA GLY A 2 -5.91 -6.31 -39.37
C GLY A 2 -5.32 -6.22 -37.95
N ASP A 3 -5.24 -7.33 -37.22
CA ASP A 3 -4.70 -7.30 -35.85
C ASP A 3 -3.18 -7.19 -35.79
N ARG A 4 -2.48 -7.71 -36.80
CA ARG A 4 -1.00 -7.76 -36.83
C ARG A 4 -0.35 -6.42 -37.16
N GLU A 5 -1.07 -5.52 -37.81
CA GLU A 5 -0.56 -4.19 -38.19
C GLU A 5 -0.68 -3.20 -37.02
N TRP A 6 -1.77 -3.29 -36.25
CA TRP A 6 -1.99 -2.50 -35.03
C TRP A 6 -0.92 -2.74 -33.96
N GLU A 7 -0.47 -3.99 -33.78
CA GLU A 7 0.58 -4.32 -32.81
C GLU A 7 1.94 -3.69 -33.14
N ASP A 8 2.27 -3.53 -34.42
CA ASP A 8 3.54 -2.92 -34.83
C ASP A 8 3.51 -1.38 -34.75
N GLU A 9 2.35 -0.74 -34.96
CA GLU A 9 2.21 0.71 -34.84
C GLU A 9 2.24 1.19 -33.37
N CYS A 10 1.82 0.35 -32.43
CA CYS A 10 1.87 0.65 -30.99
C CYS A 10 3.18 0.20 -30.30
N ARG A 11 4.21 -0.20 -31.06
CA ARG A 11 5.44 -0.76 -30.50
C ARG A 11 6.46 0.33 -30.14
N THR A 12 7.17 0.15 -29.02
CA THR A 12 8.31 1.00 -28.67
C THR A 12 9.35 1.00 -29.80
N PRO A 13 9.76 2.18 -30.32
CA PRO A 13 10.77 2.29 -31.36
C PRO A 13 12.11 1.65 -30.94
N ARG A 14 12.64 0.76 -31.78
CA ARG A 14 13.85 -0.06 -31.47
C ARG A 14 15.16 0.55 -31.95
N MET A 15 15.11 1.66 -32.68
CA MET A 15 16.31 2.29 -33.23
C MET A 15 17.16 2.84 -32.10
N MET A 16 18.48 2.64 -32.16
CA MET A 16 19.43 3.00 -31.08
C MET A 16 19.31 4.45 -30.61
N GLN A 17 19.05 5.38 -31.52
CA GLN A 17 18.85 6.80 -31.21
C GLN A 17 17.61 7.09 -30.34
N ASN A 18 16.62 6.18 -30.33
CA ASN A 18 15.38 6.28 -29.56
C ASN A 18 15.43 5.47 -28.25
N GLN A 19 16.52 4.72 -28.00
CA GLN A 19 16.66 3.96 -26.76
C GLN A 19 17.19 4.86 -25.64
N ILE A 20 16.61 4.73 -24.45
CA ILE A 20 17.13 5.40 -23.25
C ILE A 20 18.52 4.80 -22.95
N PRO A 21 19.56 5.62 -22.77
CA PRO A 21 20.89 5.12 -22.42
C PRO A 21 20.84 4.23 -21.18
N ALA A 22 21.38 3.00 -21.29
CA ALA A 22 21.37 2.02 -20.20
C ALA A 22 22.16 2.47 -18.96
N MET A 23 23.04 3.47 -19.11
CA MET A 23 23.81 4.04 -18.02
C MET A 23 23.00 5.09 -17.25
N PHE A 24 21.90 4.66 -16.63
CA PHE A 24 21.30 5.46 -15.57
C PHE A 24 22.01 5.08 -14.25
N ILE A 25 23.14 5.74 -13.98
CA ILE A 25 23.78 5.64 -12.66
C ILE A 25 22.85 6.36 -11.70
N CYS A 26 21.97 5.61 -11.03
CA CYS A 26 21.14 6.18 -9.97
C CYS A 26 22.06 6.84 -8.94
N PRO A 27 21.77 8.08 -8.52
CA PRO A 27 22.52 8.68 -7.42
C PRO A 27 22.40 7.78 -6.18
N PRO A 28 23.41 7.78 -5.30
CA PRO A 28 23.33 7.03 -4.06
C PRO A 28 22.08 7.43 -3.27
N PRO A 29 21.42 6.49 -2.58
CA PRO A 29 20.21 6.79 -1.84
C PRO A 29 20.49 7.82 -0.73
N PRO A 30 19.49 8.66 -0.38
CA PRO A 30 19.64 9.62 0.70
C PRO A 30 19.93 8.91 2.04
N PRO A 31 20.66 9.55 2.96
CA PRO A 31 20.95 8.98 4.27
C PRO A 31 19.67 8.68 5.04
N ARG A 32 19.66 7.54 5.75
CA ARG A 32 18.53 7.17 6.62
C ARG A 32 18.35 8.22 7.71
N LYS A 33 17.09 8.58 7.98
CA LYS A 33 16.75 9.43 9.12
C LYS A 33 17.26 8.77 10.41
N LYS A 34 17.87 9.55 11.30
CA LYS A 34 18.27 9.06 12.63
C LYS A 34 17.02 8.60 13.38
N PRO A 35 17.07 7.47 14.12
CA PRO A 35 15.95 7.08 14.98
C PRO A 35 15.76 8.18 16.02
N VAL A 36 14.62 8.86 15.97
CA VAL A 36 14.19 9.69 17.09
C VAL A 36 13.79 8.69 18.18
N ALA A 37 14.52 8.67 19.29
CA ALA A 37 14.09 7.98 20.50
C ALA A 37 12.85 8.71 21.04
N VAL A 38 11.69 8.45 20.44
CA VAL A 38 10.42 8.85 21.02
C VAL A 38 10.32 8.04 22.30
N LYS A 39 10.37 8.71 23.46
CA LYS A 39 10.07 8.06 24.74
C LYS A 39 8.76 7.33 24.55
N ARG A 40 8.80 5.98 24.59
CA ARG A 40 7.58 5.18 24.52
C ARG A 40 6.71 5.67 25.66
N ARG A 41 5.56 6.24 25.32
CA ARG A 41 4.60 6.67 26.34
C ARG A 41 4.23 5.42 27.13
N GLN A 42 4.31 5.50 28.45
CA GLN A 42 3.83 4.40 29.27
C GLN A 42 2.33 4.23 29.05
N PRO A 43 1.81 2.99 29.12
CA PRO A 43 0.37 2.79 29.08
C PRO A 43 -0.31 3.56 30.21
N PRO A 44 -1.57 4.00 30.02
CA PRO A 44 -2.36 4.57 31.10
C PRO A 44 -2.44 3.60 32.28
N LYS A 45 -2.37 4.13 33.51
CA LYS A 45 -2.41 3.32 34.74
C LYS A 45 -3.71 2.55 34.90
N GLU A 46 -4.80 3.12 34.39
CA GLU A 46 -6.17 2.60 34.51
C GLU A 46 -6.58 1.72 33.31
N GLY A 47 -5.65 1.41 32.41
CA GLY A 47 -5.94 0.73 31.15
C GLY A 47 -6.38 1.70 30.05
N TYR A 48 -6.43 1.20 28.81
CA TYR A 48 -6.79 2.01 27.64
C TYR A 48 -8.31 2.13 27.43
N PHE A 49 -9.06 1.21 28.01
CA PHE A 49 -10.50 1.06 27.82
C PHE A 49 -11.13 0.72 29.15
N HIS A 50 -12.27 1.32 29.43
CA HIS A 50 -13.13 0.91 30.52
C HIS A 50 -14.03 -0.25 30.07
N PRO A 51 -14.55 -1.09 31.00
CA PRO A 51 -15.39 -2.23 30.66
C PRO A 51 -16.51 -1.98 29.64
N PRO A 52 -17.31 -0.88 29.69
CA PRO A 52 -18.38 -0.68 28.70
C PRO A 52 -17.88 -0.27 27.30
N ASP A 53 -16.60 0.12 27.15
CA ASP A 53 -16.07 0.58 25.87
C ASP A 53 -16.00 -0.57 24.86
N LEU A 54 -15.67 -1.78 25.31
CA LEU A 54 -15.57 -2.96 24.45
C LEU A 54 -16.95 -3.46 24.01
N ASP A 55 -17.93 -3.44 24.92
CA ASP A 55 -19.29 -3.86 24.62
C ASP A 55 -19.93 -2.96 23.54
N SER A 56 -19.59 -1.67 23.54
CA SER A 56 -20.07 -0.71 22.54
C SER A 56 -19.42 -0.92 21.16
N LEU A 57 -18.17 -1.39 21.11
CA LEU A 57 -17.43 -1.62 19.87
C LEU A 57 -17.76 -2.98 19.22
N PHE A 58 -17.97 -4.01 20.05
CA PHE A 58 -18.16 -5.39 19.60
C PHE A 58 -19.60 -5.89 19.78
N GLY A 59 -20.48 -5.07 20.34
CA GLY A 59 -21.92 -5.32 20.44
C GLY A 59 -22.60 -5.28 19.08
N VAL A 60 -22.36 -6.30 18.25
CA VAL A 60 -23.07 -6.49 17.00
C VAL A 60 -24.40 -7.19 17.34
N PRO A 61 -25.57 -6.57 17.08
CA PRO A 61 -26.82 -7.31 17.18
C PRO A 61 -26.78 -8.48 16.20
N ALA A 62 -27.10 -9.68 16.67
CA ALA A 62 -27.14 -10.87 15.83
C ALA A 62 -27.93 -10.57 14.56
N ARG A 63 -27.23 -10.48 13.42
CA ARG A 63 -27.89 -10.33 12.12
C ARG A 63 -28.70 -11.60 11.92
N LYS A 64 -30.02 -11.47 11.81
CA LYS A 64 -30.90 -12.59 11.43
C LYS A 64 -30.32 -13.16 10.13
N LYS A 65 -29.77 -14.36 10.17
CA LYS A 65 -29.39 -15.09 8.95
C LYS A 65 -30.71 -15.47 8.30
N GLU A 66 -31.13 -14.71 7.30
CA GLU A 66 -32.11 -15.19 6.34
C GLU A 66 -31.42 -16.33 5.58
N ALA A 67 -31.90 -17.56 5.80
CA ALA A 67 -31.47 -18.69 5.00
C ALA A 67 -31.95 -18.45 3.57
N CYS A 68 -31.02 -18.38 2.62
CA CYS A 68 -31.38 -18.39 1.21
C CYS A 68 -31.90 -19.78 0.84
N ALA A 69 -33.05 -19.82 0.17
CA ALA A 69 -33.69 -21.02 -0.36
C ALA A 69 -33.11 -21.41 -1.72
#